data_AF-A0A1M6C2R5-F1
#
_entry.id   AF-A0A1M6C2R5-F1
#
_cell.length_a   1.000
_cell.length_b   1.000
_cell.length_c   1.000
_cell.angle_alpha   90.00
_cell.angle_beta   90.00
_cell.angle_gamma   90.00
#
_symmetry.space_group_name_H-M   'P 1'
#
loop_
_entity.id
_entity.type
_entity.pdbx_description
1 polymer ?
#
loop_
_entity_poly.entity_id
_entity_poly.type
_entity_poly.pdbx_seq_one_letter_code
_entity_poly.pdbx_strand_id
1 'polypeptide(L)'
;MKEVTLLAMVDTDLCIGCKICEKVCPVNAIKIVDRKAVVDEDICRGCANCADRCPKYAVKMVKRDESFMVGVDVCKSDPEKIKEICLNAHINPEQILCYCVGVRADEVAAAILQGAKTPEEISSVTGIRTGCSIECVQSLLRMAEAGGLKLERDKSKWQWYGRTATAWDIPKEIKEKYESRGFYFNEDRELMEKVAHIPGQCCCGGEEHDE
;
A
#
# COMPACT_ATOMS: atom_id res chain seq x y z
N MET A 1 8.96 -9.85 2.11
CA MET A 1 7.95 -10.91 1.94
C MET A 1 7.28 -11.26 3.26
N LYS A 2 5.97 -11.46 3.27
CA LYS A 2 5.12 -11.80 4.43
C LYS A 2 4.54 -13.21 4.27
N GLU A 3 4.63 -14.03 5.31
CA GLU A 3 3.91 -15.31 5.36
C GLU A 3 2.43 -15.08 5.74
N VAL A 4 1.50 -15.66 4.98
CA VAL A 4 0.07 -15.61 5.25
C VAL A 4 -0.38 -16.96 5.82
N THR A 5 -0.71 -16.97 7.10
CA THR A 5 -1.11 -18.18 7.85
C THR A 5 -2.59 -18.20 8.22
N LEU A 6 -3.31 -17.10 8.01
CA LEU A 6 -4.72 -16.94 8.37
C LEU A 6 -5.61 -16.76 7.14
N LEU A 7 -6.86 -17.22 7.27
CA LEU A 7 -7.93 -17.08 6.29
C LEU A 7 -9.19 -16.55 6.98
N ALA A 8 -9.96 -15.72 6.27
CA ALA A 8 -11.27 -15.30 6.72
C ALA A 8 -12.31 -16.36 6.35
N MET A 9 -13.06 -16.85 7.32
CA MET A 9 -14.16 -17.79 7.14
C MET A 9 -15.48 -17.12 7.52
N VAL A 10 -16.51 -17.28 6.68
CA VAL A 10 -17.82 -16.64 6.88
C VAL A 10 -18.83 -17.65 7.42
N ASP A 11 -19.47 -17.30 8.52
CA ASP A 11 -20.70 -17.94 9.00
C ASP A 11 -21.89 -17.36 8.24
N THR A 12 -22.48 -18.15 7.36
CA THR A 12 -23.59 -17.71 6.50
C THR A 12 -24.88 -17.46 7.28
N ASP A 13 -25.09 -18.09 8.42
CA ASP A 13 -26.32 -17.93 9.21
C ASP A 13 -26.33 -16.58 9.93
N LEU A 14 -25.16 -16.14 10.41
CA LEU A 14 -25.00 -14.83 11.04
C LEU A 14 -24.84 -13.68 10.02
N CYS A 15 -24.42 -13.98 8.80
CA CYS A 15 -24.17 -12.97 7.78
C CYS A 15 -25.47 -12.31 7.29
N ILE A 16 -25.56 -10.99 7.45
CA ILE A 16 -26.71 -10.18 7.01
C ILE A 16 -26.48 -9.45 5.67
N GLY A 17 -25.39 -9.73 4.96
CA GLY A 17 -25.13 -9.16 3.64
C GLY A 17 -24.87 -7.65 3.59
N CYS A 18 -24.47 -7.02 4.71
CA CYS A 18 -24.32 -5.57 4.84
C CYS A 18 -23.18 -4.90 4.03
N LYS A 19 -22.36 -5.70 3.32
CA LYS A 19 -21.23 -5.27 2.48
C LYS A 19 -20.05 -4.62 3.21
N ILE A 20 -20.08 -4.43 4.53
CA ILE A 20 -18.99 -3.77 5.29
C ILE A 20 -17.64 -4.46 5.03
N CYS A 21 -17.59 -5.79 5.11
CA CYS A 21 -16.38 -6.57 4.84
C CYS A 21 -15.80 -6.35 3.44
N GLU A 22 -16.66 -6.29 2.42
CA GLU A 22 -16.28 -6.02 1.03
C GLU A 22 -15.68 -4.61 0.85
N LYS A 23 -16.19 -3.62 1.61
CA LYS A 23 -15.73 -2.23 1.53
C LYS A 23 -14.38 -1.98 2.19
N VAL A 24 -14.00 -2.81 3.17
CA VAL A 24 -12.77 -2.63 3.97
C VAL A 24 -11.63 -3.56 3.54
N CYS A 25 -11.89 -4.61 2.75
CA CYS A 25 -10.88 -5.59 2.37
C CYS A 25 -9.86 -5.00 1.39
N PRO A 26 -8.59 -4.76 1.77
CA PRO A 26 -7.64 -4.00 0.95
C PRO A 26 -7.19 -4.70 -0.34
N VAL A 27 -7.58 -5.97 -0.51
CA VAL A 27 -7.17 -6.84 -1.64
C VAL A 27 -8.37 -7.41 -2.39
N ASN A 28 -9.58 -6.93 -2.10
CA ASN A 28 -10.84 -7.42 -2.72
C ASN A 28 -11.11 -8.93 -2.59
N ALA A 29 -10.55 -9.58 -1.55
CA ALA A 29 -10.70 -11.00 -1.27
C ALA A 29 -12.07 -11.41 -0.71
N ILE A 30 -13.01 -10.49 -0.48
CA ILE A 30 -14.35 -10.83 0.02
C ILE A 30 -15.39 -9.97 -0.68
N LYS A 31 -16.46 -10.61 -1.16
CA LYS A 31 -17.57 -9.99 -1.91
C LYS A 31 -18.91 -10.49 -1.40
N ILE A 32 -19.97 -9.72 -1.59
CA ILE A 32 -21.34 -10.16 -1.34
C ILE A 32 -21.93 -10.79 -2.60
N VAL A 33 -22.26 -12.08 -2.51
CA VAL A 33 -22.95 -12.88 -3.54
C VAL A 33 -24.24 -13.40 -2.91
N ASP A 34 -25.38 -13.23 -3.57
CA ASP A 34 -26.69 -13.68 -3.08
C ASP A 34 -27.00 -13.29 -1.62
N ARG A 35 -26.64 -12.05 -1.26
CA ARG A 35 -26.79 -11.46 0.09
C ARG A 35 -25.92 -12.10 1.18
N LYS A 36 -24.91 -12.90 0.82
CA LYS A 36 -23.95 -13.50 1.76
C LYS A 36 -22.52 -13.15 1.35
N ALA A 37 -21.63 -13.08 2.33
CA ALA A 37 -20.22 -12.81 2.04
C ALA A 37 -19.53 -14.10 1.61
N VAL A 38 -18.74 -14.03 0.53
CA VAL A 38 -17.94 -15.11 -0.03
C VAL A 38 -16.50 -14.64 -0.10
N VAL A 39 -15.58 -15.45 0.41
CA VAL A 39 -14.15 -15.16 0.45
C VAL A 39 -13.45 -15.88 -0.69
N ASP A 40 -12.61 -15.17 -1.41
CA ASP A 40 -11.63 -15.73 -2.33
C ASP A 40 -10.37 -16.06 -1.52
N GLU A 41 -10.14 -17.35 -1.33
CA GLU A 41 -9.08 -17.85 -0.46
C GLU A 41 -7.68 -17.61 -1.05
N ASP A 42 -7.54 -17.51 -2.38
CA ASP A 42 -6.23 -17.39 -3.02
C ASP A 42 -5.63 -16.00 -2.81
N ILE A 43 -6.47 -14.97 -2.79
CA ILE A 43 -6.03 -13.58 -2.63
C ILE A 43 -6.20 -13.05 -1.21
N CYS A 44 -6.82 -13.80 -0.30
CA CYS A 44 -7.01 -13.38 1.09
C CYS A 44 -5.68 -13.29 1.85
N ARG A 45 -5.30 -12.09 2.29
CA ARG A 45 -4.03 -11.84 3.00
C ARG A 45 -4.10 -11.97 4.52
N GLY A 46 -5.17 -12.56 5.05
CA GLY A 46 -5.30 -12.88 6.47
C GLY A 46 -5.32 -11.67 7.42
N CYS A 47 -5.67 -10.47 6.95
CA CYS A 47 -5.47 -9.21 7.69
C CYS A 47 -6.53 -8.85 8.74
N ALA A 48 -7.54 -9.70 8.96
CA ALA A 48 -8.63 -9.50 9.93
C ALA A 48 -9.55 -8.27 9.75
N ASN A 49 -9.27 -7.32 8.86
CA ASN A 49 -10.12 -6.13 8.63
C ASN A 49 -11.62 -6.43 8.47
N CYS A 50 -11.97 -7.53 7.80
CA CYS A 50 -13.36 -7.95 7.60
C CYS A 50 -14.00 -8.53 8.87
N ALA A 51 -13.23 -9.25 9.70
CA ALA A 51 -13.66 -9.79 10.98
C ALA A 51 -13.92 -8.66 11.98
N ASP A 52 -12.95 -7.75 12.13
CA ASP A 52 -13.02 -6.64 13.09
C ASP A 52 -14.18 -5.67 12.84
N ARG A 53 -14.63 -5.58 11.58
CA ARG A 53 -15.69 -4.65 11.17
C ARG A 53 -17.06 -5.31 11.04
N CYS A 54 -17.17 -6.63 11.23
CA CYS A 54 -18.43 -7.32 11.08
C CYS A 54 -19.36 -7.06 12.28
N PRO A 55 -20.52 -6.37 12.12
CA PRO A 55 -21.40 -6.04 13.25
C PRO A 55 -22.15 -7.26 13.82
N LYS A 56 -22.08 -8.41 13.12
CA LYS A 56 -22.70 -9.68 13.52
C LYS A 56 -21.68 -10.74 13.90
N TYR A 57 -20.39 -10.40 13.91
CA TYR A 57 -19.31 -11.35 14.16
C TYR A 57 -19.39 -12.61 13.28
N ALA A 58 -19.93 -12.44 12.07
CA ALA A 58 -20.14 -13.50 11.08
C ALA A 58 -18.86 -13.88 10.32
N VAL A 59 -17.73 -13.22 10.59
CA VAL A 59 -16.45 -13.51 9.95
C VAL A 59 -15.44 -13.85 11.04
N LYS A 60 -14.80 -15.01 10.94
CA LYS A 60 -13.77 -15.49 11.86
C LYS A 60 -12.46 -15.66 11.11
N MET A 61 -11.34 -15.41 11.81
CA MET A 61 -10.02 -15.75 11.29
C MET A 61 -9.67 -17.16 11.72
N VAL A 62 -9.39 -18.03 10.76
CA VAL A 62 -8.98 -19.42 10.97
C VAL A 62 -7.58 -19.64 10.42
N LYS A 63 -6.88 -20.66 10.94
CA LYS A 63 -5.59 -21.06 10.38
C LYS A 63 -5.80 -21.64 8.99
N ARG A 64 -4.92 -21.33 8.05
CA ARG A 64 -4.85 -22.00 6.75
C ARG A 64 -4.24 -23.39 6.91
N ASP A 65 -4.70 -24.31 6.06
CA ASP A 65 -4.04 -25.62 5.92
C ASP A 65 -2.64 -25.45 5.30
N GLU A 66 -2.53 -24.61 4.27
CA GLU A 66 -1.28 -24.25 3.60
C GLU A 66 -1.01 -22.75 3.70
N SER A 67 0.16 -22.38 4.24
CA SER A 67 0.63 -20.99 4.22
C SER A 67 1.32 -20.67 2.91
N PHE A 68 1.38 -19.39 2.56
CA PHE A 68 2.11 -18.91 1.39
C PHE A 68 2.78 -17.57 1.64
N MET A 69 3.80 -17.27 0.85
CA MET A 69 4.55 -16.03 0.92
C MET A 69 3.96 -14.98 -0.02
N VAL A 70 3.90 -13.74 0.46
CA VAL A 70 3.46 -12.58 -0.29
C VAL A 70 4.59 -11.58 -0.36
N GLY A 71 4.88 -11.09 -1.55
CA GLY A 71 5.86 -10.06 -1.78
C GLY A 71 6.25 -10.02 -3.24
N VAL A 72 7.04 -9.02 -3.58
CA VAL A 72 7.47 -8.76 -4.94
C VAL A 72 8.96 -9.03 -5.04
N ASP A 73 9.35 -9.74 -6.09
CA ASP A 73 10.75 -9.91 -6.45
C ASP A 73 11.19 -8.64 -7.19
N VAL A 74 11.89 -7.76 -6.47
CA VAL A 74 12.37 -6.47 -6.97
C VAL A 74 13.35 -6.66 -8.14
N CYS A 75 14.09 -7.76 -8.16
CA CYS A 75 15.14 -8.04 -9.15
C CYS A 75 14.59 -8.40 -10.53
N LYS A 76 13.28 -8.61 -10.65
CA LYS A 76 12.58 -8.81 -11.93
C LYS A 76 12.20 -7.49 -12.62
N SER A 77 12.49 -6.36 -11.99
CA SER A 77 12.19 -5.03 -12.51
C SER A 77 13.47 -4.23 -12.74
N ASP A 78 13.41 -3.27 -13.67
CA ASP A 78 14.52 -2.38 -14.00
C ASP A 78 14.83 -1.44 -12.82
N PRO A 79 16.05 -1.50 -12.23
CA PRO A 79 16.40 -0.74 -11.04
C PRO A 79 16.35 0.78 -11.26
N GLU A 80 16.67 1.27 -12.47
CA GLU A 80 16.61 2.69 -12.77
C GLU A 80 15.17 3.19 -12.81
N LYS A 81 14.25 2.39 -13.37
CA LYS A 81 12.82 2.72 -13.36
C LYS A 81 12.22 2.66 -11.96
N ILE A 82 12.67 1.71 -11.13
CA ILE A 82 12.27 1.65 -9.72
C ILE A 82 12.68 2.95 -9.01
N LYS A 83 13.95 3.34 -9.18
CA LYS A 83 14.47 4.58 -8.60
C LYS A 83 13.73 5.81 -9.10
N GLU A 84 13.45 5.89 -10.40
CA GLU A 84 12.67 6.97 -11.01
C GLU A 84 11.28 7.13 -10.35
N ILE A 85 10.52 6.04 -10.22
CA ILE A 85 9.19 6.06 -9.58
C ILE A 85 9.30 6.53 -8.12
N CYS A 86 10.25 6.00 -7.36
CA CYS A 86 10.46 6.36 -5.96
C CYS A 86 10.81 7.85 -5.80
N LEU A 87 11.75 8.36 -6.61
CA LEU A 87 12.18 9.76 -6.54
C LEU A 87 11.11 10.72 -7.03
N ASN A 88 10.35 10.37 -8.06
CA ASN A 88 9.16 11.14 -8.49
C ASN A 88 8.08 11.19 -7.40
N ALA A 89 8.05 10.19 -6.52
CA ALA A 89 7.20 10.19 -5.33
C ALA A 89 7.82 10.90 -4.11
N HIS A 90 9.05 11.44 -4.22
CA HIS A 90 9.85 12.03 -3.14
C HIS A 90 10.14 11.04 -2.00
N ILE A 91 10.40 9.77 -2.35
CA ILE A 91 10.59 8.67 -1.41
C ILE A 91 11.90 7.95 -1.74
N ASN A 92 12.71 7.67 -0.72
CA ASN A 92 13.88 6.82 -0.89
C ASN A 92 13.43 5.38 -1.21
N PRO A 93 14.02 4.66 -2.20
CA PRO A 93 13.65 3.29 -2.52
C PRO A 93 13.63 2.32 -1.33
N GLU A 94 14.49 2.51 -0.33
CA GLU A 94 14.55 1.64 0.85
C GLU A 94 13.58 2.05 1.96
N GLN A 95 12.87 3.17 1.81
CA GLN A 95 11.96 3.65 2.83
C GLN A 95 10.83 2.65 3.07
N ILE A 96 10.63 2.26 4.33
CA ILE A 96 9.50 1.42 4.74
C ILE A 96 8.23 2.24 4.58
N LEU A 97 7.34 1.79 3.70
CA LEU A 97 6.00 2.38 3.56
C LEU A 97 5.00 1.74 4.52
N CYS A 98 5.16 0.45 4.81
CA CYS A 98 4.23 -0.30 5.64
C CYS A 98 4.93 -1.00 6.79
N TYR A 99 4.98 -0.34 7.94
CA TYR A 99 5.58 -0.90 9.15
C TYR A 99 4.93 -2.20 9.64
N CYS A 100 3.63 -2.41 9.39
CA CYS A 100 2.94 -3.62 9.84
C CYS A 100 3.41 -4.90 9.14
N VAL A 101 3.92 -4.78 7.91
CA VAL A 101 4.30 -5.94 7.08
C VAL A 101 5.67 -5.79 6.44
N GLY A 102 6.41 -4.73 6.77
CA GLY A 102 7.76 -4.47 6.30
C GLY A 102 7.89 -4.12 4.82
N VAL A 103 6.84 -3.64 4.17
CA VAL A 103 6.88 -3.31 2.73
C VAL A 103 7.61 -1.98 2.51
N ARG A 104 8.60 -2.01 1.62
CA ARG A 104 9.40 -0.85 1.20
C ARG A 104 8.89 -0.20 -0.09
N ALA A 105 9.47 0.95 -0.44
CA ALA A 105 9.10 1.70 -1.63
C ALA A 105 9.50 0.96 -2.92
N ASP A 106 10.71 0.39 -2.97
CA ASP A 106 11.19 -0.42 -4.09
C ASP A 106 10.24 -1.59 -4.45
N GLU A 107 9.69 -2.29 -3.45
CA GLU A 107 8.69 -3.35 -3.64
C GLU A 107 7.39 -2.82 -4.27
N VAL A 108 6.94 -1.62 -3.89
CA VAL A 108 5.74 -0.99 -4.47
C VAL A 108 6.00 -0.53 -5.90
N ALA A 109 7.14 0.10 -6.16
CA ALA A 109 7.54 0.50 -7.51
C ALA A 109 7.70 -0.73 -8.43
N ALA A 110 8.34 -1.79 -7.94
CA ALA A 110 8.46 -3.05 -8.66
C ALA A 110 7.08 -3.67 -8.95
N ALA A 111 6.13 -3.63 -8.00
CA ALA A 111 4.76 -4.10 -8.22
C ALA A 111 4.06 -3.37 -9.38
N ILE A 112 4.23 -2.05 -9.44
CA ILE A 112 3.66 -1.21 -10.52
C ILE A 112 4.28 -1.60 -11.86
N LEU A 113 5.62 -1.72 -11.93
CA LEU A 113 6.33 -2.13 -13.14
C LEU A 113 5.96 -3.56 -13.59
N GLN A 114 5.63 -4.43 -12.65
CA GLN A 114 5.17 -5.80 -12.91
C GLN A 114 3.67 -5.87 -13.26
N GLY A 115 2.99 -4.73 -13.37
CA GLY A 115 1.66 -4.63 -13.95
C GLY A 115 0.51 -4.44 -12.97
N ALA A 116 0.78 -4.20 -11.67
CA ALA A 116 -0.26 -3.78 -10.73
C ALA A 116 -0.72 -2.35 -11.07
N LYS A 117 -2.03 -2.15 -11.27
CA LYS A 117 -2.63 -0.89 -11.75
C LYS A 117 -3.49 -0.20 -10.71
N THR A 118 -3.87 -0.90 -9.64
CA THR A 118 -4.74 -0.37 -8.59
C THR A 118 -4.10 -0.53 -7.21
N PRO A 119 -4.47 0.30 -6.21
CA PRO A 119 -4.03 0.12 -4.84
C PRO A 119 -4.31 -1.27 -4.30
N GLU A 120 -5.41 -1.90 -4.70
CA GLU A 120 -5.82 -3.23 -4.27
C GLU A 120 -4.95 -4.33 -4.91
N GLU A 121 -4.57 -4.19 -6.18
CA GLU A 121 -3.61 -5.09 -6.84
C GLU A 121 -2.21 -4.98 -6.22
N ILE A 122 -1.73 -3.75 -5.98
CA ILE A 122 -0.46 -3.51 -5.27
C ILE A 122 -0.50 -4.14 -3.88
N SER A 123 -1.61 -3.97 -3.15
CA SER A 123 -1.84 -4.59 -1.83
C SER A 123 -1.86 -6.11 -1.89
N SER A 124 -2.40 -6.67 -2.98
CA SER A 124 -2.46 -8.12 -3.20
C SER A 124 -1.06 -8.70 -3.35
N VAL A 125 -0.20 -8.10 -4.20
CA VAL A 125 1.12 -8.69 -4.48
C VAL A 125 2.19 -8.35 -3.45
N THR A 126 2.16 -7.16 -2.85
CA THR A 126 3.16 -6.74 -1.85
C THR A 126 2.76 -7.06 -0.41
N GLY A 127 1.45 -7.13 -0.13
CA GLY A 127 0.92 -7.21 1.24
C GLY A 127 0.78 -5.86 1.95
N ILE A 128 1.14 -4.73 1.33
CA ILE A 128 0.88 -3.39 1.90
C ILE A 128 -0.62 -3.23 2.23
N ARG A 129 -0.94 -2.44 3.25
CA ARG A 129 -2.29 -2.24 3.80
C ARG A 129 -2.93 -3.46 4.47
N THR A 130 -2.26 -4.62 4.55
CA THR A 130 -2.78 -5.84 5.21
C THR A 130 -2.43 -5.92 6.70
N GLY A 131 -2.38 -4.76 7.37
CA GLY A 131 -2.13 -4.56 8.80
C GLY A 131 -3.02 -3.44 9.33
N CYS A 132 -2.47 -2.34 9.86
CA CYS A 132 -3.29 -1.22 10.36
C CYS A 132 -4.13 -0.53 9.28
N SER A 133 -3.72 -0.60 8.01
CA SER A 133 -4.35 0.02 6.82
C SER A 133 -4.44 1.55 6.81
N ILE A 134 -3.76 2.24 7.72
CA ILE A 134 -3.86 3.70 7.90
C ILE A 134 -2.75 4.44 7.14
N GLU A 135 -1.50 4.37 7.61
CA GLU A 135 -0.44 5.29 7.17
C GLU A 135 0.06 5.00 5.73
N CYS A 136 0.28 3.72 5.44
CA CYS A 136 0.91 3.29 4.19
C CYS A 136 0.12 3.62 2.92
N VAL A 137 -1.19 3.91 3.04
CA VAL A 137 -2.05 4.16 1.88
C VAL A 137 -1.66 5.46 1.18
N GLN A 138 -1.23 6.50 1.91
CA GLN A 138 -0.90 7.79 1.33
C GLN A 138 0.36 7.72 0.46
N SER A 139 1.40 7.08 0.97
CA SER A 139 2.64 6.83 0.22
C SER A 139 2.39 5.94 -0.99
N LEU A 140 1.57 4.88 -0.83
CA LEU A 140 1.20 4.02 -1.94
C LEU A 140 0.49 4.76 -3.07
N LEU A 141 -0.48 5.63 -2.75
CA LEU A 141 -1.19 6.42 -3.77
C LEU A 141 -0.23 7.35 -4.51
N ARG A 142 0.69 8.01 -3.78
CA ARG A 142 1.72 8.88 -4.35
C ARG A 142 2.66 8.11 -5.28
N MET A 143 3.09 6.92 -4.88
CA MET A 143 3.95 6.08 -5.72
C MET A 143 3.22 5.56 -6.97
N ALA A 144 1.95 5.20 -6.84
CA ALA A 144 1.14 4.80 -7.97
C ALA A 144 0.97 5.94 -9.00
N GLU A 145 0.69 7.17 -8.55
CA GLU A 145 0.66 8.36 -9.43
C GLU A 145 2.03 8.64 -10.06
N ALA A 146 3.12 8.54 -9.28
CA ALA A 146 4.49 8.70 -9.77
C ALA A 146 4.89 7.62 -10.81
N GLY A 147 4.32 6.42 -10.69
CA GLY A 147 4.41 5.34 -11.67
C GLY A 147 3.50 5.51 -12.89
N GLY A 148 2.83 6.67 -13.02
CA GLY A 148 1.98 7.00 -14.16
C GLY A 148 0.56 6.42 -14.09
N LEU A 149 0.15 5.85 -12.95
CA LEU A 149 -1.20 5.33 -12.79
C LEU A 149 -2.19 6.48 -12.55
N LYS A 150 -3.28 6.48 -13.31
CA LYS A 150 -4.42 7.37 -13.07
C LYS A 150 -5.37 6.70 -12.09
N LEU A 151 -5.37 7.18 -10.86
CA LEU A 151 -6.16 6.59 -9.79
C LEU A 151 -7.52 7.27 -9.67
N GLU A 152 -8.57 6.46 -9.72
CA GLU A 152 -9.92 6.90 -9.38
C GLU A 152 -10.40 6.11 -8.16
N ARG A 153 -10.90 6.84 -7.16
CA ARG A 153 -11.43 6.19 -5.96
C ARG A 153 -12.75 5.50 -6.28
N ASP A 154 -12.79 4.19 -6.03
CA ASP A 154 -14.05 3.46 -5.97
C ASP A 154 -14.88 3.95 -4.76
N LYS A 155 -15.94 4.72 -5.05
CA LYS A 155 -16.86 5.27 -4.06
C LYS A 155 -17.64 4.20 -3.30
N SER A 156 -17.68 2.96 -3.81
CA SER A 156 -18.27 1.84 -3.11
C SER A 156 -17.39 1.35 -1.95
N LYS A 157 -16.08 1.66 -1.95
CA LYS A 157 -15.09 1.22 -0.97
C LYS A 157 -14.70 2.29 0.06
N TRP A 158 -14.23 1.84 1.22
CA TRP A 158 -13.75 2.68 2.34
C TRP A 158 -12.22 2.69 2.49
N GLN A 159 -11.56 2.15 1.47
CA GLN A 159 -10.17 1.75 1.44
C GLN A 159 -9.16 2.90 1.44
N TRP A 160 -9.52 4.08 0.93
CA TRP A 160 -8.67 5.27 0.87
C TRP A 160 -9.49 6.56 0.63
N TYR A 161 -8.95 7.71 1.06
CA TYR A 161 -9.65 9.02 1.06
C TYR A 161 -9.02 10.09 0.14
N GLY A 162 -8.27 9.65 -0.88
CA GLY A 162 -7.47 10.53 -1.74
C GLY A 162 -6.06 10.76 -1.19
N ARG A 163 -5.32 11.66 -1.84
CA ARG A 163 -3.93 12.02 -1.52
C ARG A 163 -3.86 13.21 -0.56
N THR A 164 -3.18 13.05 0.56
CA THR A 164 -2.86 14.13 1.49
C THR A 164 -1.86 15.09 0.86
N ALA A 165 -2.11 16.39 0.98
CA ALA A 165 -1.18 17.43 0.53
C ALA A 165 0.12 17.40 1.34
N THR A 166 1.25 17.56 0.64
CA THR A 166 2.61 17.62 1.21
C THR A 166 3.27 18.95 0.88
N ALA A 167 4.49 19.18 1.37
CA ALA A 167 5.25 20.41 1.10
C ALA A 167 5.41 20.73 -0.41
N TRP A 168 5.39 19.69 -1.27
CA TRP A 168 5.42 19.82 -2.73
C TRP A 168 4.09 20.23 -3.34
N ASP A 169 2.97 20.00 -2.65
CA ASP A 169 1.62 20.32 -3.12
C ASP A 169 1.15 21.72 -2.67
N ILE A 170 1.87 22.35 -1.74
CA ILE A 170 1.49 23.67 -1.20
C ILE A 170 1.70 24.77 -2.25
N PRO A 171 0.67 25.57 -2.60
CA PRO A 171 0.79 26.68 -3.54
C PRO A 171 1.78 27.75 -3.07
N LYS A 172 2.45 28.42 -4.01
CA LYS A 172 3.45 29.47 -3.74
C LYS A 172 2.91 30.58 -2.82
N GLU A 173 1.70 31.06 -3.10
CA GLU A 173 1.00 32.07 -2.29
C GLU A 173 0.79 31.67 -0.82
N ILE A 174 0.57 30.37 -0.57
CA ILE A 174 0.43 29.84 0.79
C ILE A 174 1.81 29.77 1.46
N LYS A 175 2.86 29.37 0.74
CA LYS A 175 4.23 29.35 1.28
C LYS A 175 4.64 30.75 1.75
N GLU A 176 4.54 31.75 0.88
CA GLU A 176 4.91 33.14 1.16
C GLU A 176 4.12 33.72 2.35
N LYS A 177 2.82 33.38 2.47
CA LYS A 177 1.97 33.84 3.57
C LYS A 177 2.40 33.31 4.94
N TYR A 178 2.89 32.07 5.00
CA TYR A 178 3.18 31.38 6.25
C TYR A 178 4.69 31.30 6.57
N GLU A 179 5.58 31.61 5.64
CA GLU A 179 7.03 31.62 5.84
C GLU A 179 7.45 32.54 7.01
N SER A 180 6.88 33.76 7.05
CA SER A 180 7.07 34.71 8.17
C SER A 180 6.57 34.21 9.53
N ARG A 181 5.81 33.11 9.58
CA ARG A 181 5.30 32.47 10.80
C ARG A 181 6.12 31.26 11.23
N GLY A 182 7.30 31.06 10.63
CA GLY A 182 8.23 29.99 10.98
C GLY A 182 7.93 28.66 10.30
N PHE A 183 7.25 28.67 9.15
CA PHE A 183 7.08 27.48 8.31
C PHE A 183 8.14 27.47 7.19
N TYR A 184 9.03 26.48 7.21
CA TYR A 184 10.21 26.41 6.33
C TYR A 184 10.00 25.44 5.16
N PHE A 185 8.93 25.65 4.37
CA PHE A 185 8.52 24.68 3.35
C PHE A 185 9.58 24.38 2.30
N ASN A 186 10.49 25.32 2.00
CA ASN A 186 11.52 25.11 0.98
C ASN A 186 12.69 24.31 1.55
N GLU A 187 13.14 24.67 2.75
CA GLU A 187 14.20 23.98 3.49
C GLU A 187 13.79 22.55 3.84
N ASP A 188 12.53 22.36 4.26
CA ASP A 188 11.95 21.03 4.52
C ASP A 188 11.98 20.18 3.24
N ARG A 189 11.62 20.75 2.09
CA ARG A 189 11.70 20.05 0.80
C ARG A 189 13.13 19.70 0.46
N GLU A 190 14.06 20.64 0.54
CA GLU A 190 15.49 20.38 0.26
C GLU A 190 16.05 19.28 1.14
N LEU A 191 15.69 19.25 2.43
CA LEU A 191 16.09 18.19 3.34
C LEU A 191 15.50 16.84 2.94
N MET A 192 14.19 16.78 2.66
CA MET A 192 13.52 15.54 2.27
C MET A 192 14.03 15.03 0.92
N GLU A 193 14.34 15.90 -0.04
CA GLU A 193 14.98 15.52 -1.30
C GLU A 193 16.36 14.91 -1.05
N LYS A 194 17.19 15.49 -0.18
CA LYS A 194 18.47 14.89 0.19
C LYS A 194 18.29 13.49 0.74
N VAL A 195 17.31 13.28 1.63
CA VAL A 195 16.99 11.96 2.20
C VAL A 195 16.53 10.97 1.11
N ALA A 196 15.67 11.39 0.19
CA ALA A 196 15.19 10.56 -0.91
C ALA A 196 16.34 10.05 -1.80
N HIS A 197 17.40 10.84 -1.96
CA HIS A 197 18.54 10.55 -2.82
C HIS A 197 19.73 9.87 -2.12
N ILE A 198 19.65 9.59 -0.81
CA ILE A 198 20.70 8.85 -0.11
C ILE A 198 20.90 7.49 -0.82
N PRO A 199 22.14 7.14 -1.21
CA PRO A 199 22.43 5.84 -1.81
C PRO A 199 21.98 4.70 -0.88
N GLY A 200 21.09 3.86 -1.39
CA GLY A 200 20.71 2.60 -0.75
C GLY A 200 21.56 1.44 -1.25
N GLN A 201 21.50 0.32 -0.54
CA GLN A 201 22.09 -0.94 -0.93
C GLN A 201 21.08 -1.73 -1.78
N CYS A 202 21.39 -1.91 -3.08
CA CYS A 202 20.55 -2.73 -3.95
C CYS A 202 20.45 -4.15 -3.38
N CYS A 203 19.23 -4.59 -3.04
CA CYS A 203 18.99 -5.91 -2.45
C CYS A 203 19.29 -7.09 -3.40
N CYS A 204 19.56 -6.81 -4.68
CA CYS A 204 19.66 -7.82 -5.73
C CYS A 204 21.07 -8.38 -5.95
N GLY A 205 22.09 -7.92 -5.21
CA GLY A 205 23.42 -8.52 -5.22
C GLY A 205 24.09 -8.52 -6.61
N GLY A 206 24.72 -7.42 -6.95
CA GLY A 206 25.89 -7.39 -7.83
C GLY A 206 26.97 -6.62 -7.10
N GLU A 207 28.13 -7.22 -6.90
CA GLU A 207 29.34 -6.48 -6.54
C GLU A 207 29.56 -5.34 -7.54
N GLU A 208 30.06 -4.20 -7.04
CA GLU A 208 30.62 -3.01 -7.71
C GLU A 208 30.00 -1.72 -7.18
N HIS A 209 30.35 -1.37 -5.94
CA HIS A 209 30.68 0.02 -5.67
C HIS A 209 32.15 0.18 -6.06
N ASP A 210 32.37 0.56 -7.32
CA ASP A 210 33.67 1.08 -7.76
C ASP A 210 34.08 2.27 -6.89
N GLU A 211 35.39 2.30 -6.63
CA GLU A 211 36.16 3.17 -5.74
C GLU A 211 35.91 4.68 -5.89
#